data_AF-A0A820SY43-F1
#
_entry.id   AF-A0A820SY43-F1
#
_cell.length_a   1.000
_cell.length_b   1.000
_cell.length_c   1.000
_cell.angle_alpha   90.00
_cell.angle_beta   90.00
_cell.angle_gamma   90.00
#
_symmetry.space_group_name_H-M   'P 1'
#
loop_
_entity.id
_entity.type
_entity.pdbx_description
1 polymer ?
#
loop_
_entity_poly.entity_id
_entity_poly.type
_entity_poly.pdbx_seq_one_letter_code
_entity_poly.pdbx_strand_id
1 'polypeptide(L)' 'MVEKRKIMFGVNVTSSENSDKENRYRDFQLLILPYPGCEHFRDFSVQRYNGELMFYDWSLPLNDSSFHVPERV' A
#
# COMPACT_ATOMS: atom_id res chain seq x y z
N MET A 1 1.10 -1.14 3.84
CA MET A 1 1.39 -0.32 2.64
C MET A 1 2.32 -1.13 1.75
N VAL A 2 1.89 -1.51 0.56
CA VAL A 2 2.73 -2.33 -0.34
C VAL A 2 3.66 -1.39 -1.11
N GLU A 3 4.75 -0.99 -0.47
CA GLU A 3 5.80 -0.21 -1.14
C GLU A 3 6.75 -1.17 -1.87
N LYS A 4 6.85 -1.05 -3.20
CA LYS A 4 7.86 -1.78 -4.00
C LYS A 4 9.31 -1.32 -3.74
N ARG A 5 9.55 -0.48 -2.72
CA ARG A 5 10.86 0.12 -2.43
C ARG A 5 11.56 -0.46 -1.21
N LYS A 6 10.90 -1.29 -0.40
CA LYS A 6 11.53 -1.83 0.81
C LYS A 6 12.24 -3.13 0.48
N ILE A 7 13.57 -3.12 0.57
CA ILE A 7 14.42 -4.28 0.33
C ILE A 7 14.90 -4.80 1.69
N MET A 8 14.63 -6.07 1.99
CA MET A 8 15.20 -6.76 3.15
C MET A 8 15.94 -7.99 2.64
N PHE A 9 17.21 -8.14 3.03
CA PHE A 9 18.07 -9.26 2.60
C PHE A 9 18.14 -9.46 1.08
N GLY A 10 18.03 -8.39 0.29
CA GLY A 10 18.07 -8.44 -1.18
C GLY A 10 16.74 -8.84 -1.84
N VAL A 11 15.66 -9.02 -1.06
CA VAL A 11 14.32 -9.32 -1.57
C VAL A 11 13.42 -8.10 -1.39
N ASN A 12 12.62 -7.80 -2.40
CA ASN A 12 11.56 -6.80 -2.29
C ASN A 12 10.47 -7.33 -1.35
N VAL A 13 10.27 -6.64 -0.23
CA VAL A 13 9.25 -6.97 0.76
C VAL A 13 8.31 -5.80 0.95
N THR A 14 7.06 -6.06 1.23
CA THR A 14 6.10 -5.00 1.59
C THR A 14 6.40 -4.46 3.00
N SER A 15 5.94 -3.25 3.32
CA SER A 15 6.16 -2.71 4.68
C SER A 15 5.43 -3.53 5.75
N SER A 16 4.32 -4.18 5.39
CA SER A 16 3.55 -5.08 6.24
C SER A 16 4.32 -6.36 6.55
N GLU A 17 4.87 -7.04 5.53
CA GLU A 17 5.70 -8.24 5.72
C GLU A 17 6.97 -7.92 6.52
N ASN A 18 7.64 -6.81 6.21
CA ASN A 18 8.83 -6.38 6.94
C ASN A 18 8.54 -6.14 8.43
N SER A 19 7.34 -5.66 8.77
CA SER A 19 6.97 -5.32 10.15
C SER A 19 6.44 -6.52 10.93
N ASP A 20 6.24 -7.67 10.25
CA ASP A 20 5.59 -8.83 10.82
C ASP A 20 6.60 -9.88 11.30
N LYS A 21 6.98 -9.77 12.58
CA LYS A 21 7.89 -10.73 13.23
C LYS A 21 7.29 -12.12 13.40
N GLU A 22 5.97 -12.24 13.35
CA GLU A 22 5.23 -13.49 13.58
C GLU A 22 4.96 -14.27 12.28
N ASN A 23 5.43 -13.80 11.11
CA ASN A 23 5.26 -14.45 9.81
C ASN A 23 3.80 -14.80 9.45
N ARG A 24 2.83 -14.01 9.90
CA ARG A 24 1.41 -14.15 9.56
C ARG A 24 1.13 -14.03 8.07
N TYR A 25 1.92 -13.24 7.35
CA TYR A 25 1.81 -13.10 5.88
C TYR A 25 2.51 -14.22 5.09
N ARG A 26 3.07 -15.24 5.74
CA ARG A 26 3.85 -16.30 5.06
C ARG A 26 3.01 -17.19 4.15
N ASP A 27 1.76 -17.43 4.51
CA ASP A 27 0.92 -18.44 3.86
C ASP A 27 0.00 -17.87 2.76
N PHE A 28 0.10 -16.57 2.46
CA PHE A 28 -0.68 -15.94 1.41
C PHE A 28 0.08 -14.79 0.74
N GLN A 29 -0.26 -14.51 -0.51
CA GLN A 29 0.35 -13.40 -1.25
C GLN A 29 -0.49 -12.13 -1.12
N LEU A 30 0.16 -11.04 -0.75
CA LEU A 30 -0.47 -9.72 -0.70
C LEU A 30 -0.73 -9.19 -2.11
N LEU A 31 -1.97 -8.76 -2.36
CA LEU A 31 -2.32 -8.10 -3.60
C LEU A 31 -1.92 -6.61 -3.54
N ILE A 32 -1.33 -6.12 -4.64
CA ILE A 32 -1.04 -4.70 -4.80
C ILE A 32 -2.28 -4.03 -5.36
N LEU A 33 -2.92 -3.19 -4.54
CA LEU A 33 -4.10 -2.43 -4.93
C LEU A 33 -3.73 -0.96 -5.17
N PRO A 34 -4.46 -0.26 -6.07
CA PRO A 34 -4.45 1.19 -6.17
C PRO A 34 -4.63 1.81 -4.78
N TYR A 35 -3.70 2.66 -4.36
CA TYR A 35 -3.73 3.25 -3.03
C TYR A 35 -3.39 4.75 -3.14
N PRO A 36 -4.21 5.63 -2.53
CA PRO A 36 -4.10 7.09 -2.67
C PRO A 36 -2.83 7.71 -2.06
N GLY A 37 -1.91 6.88 -1.55
CA GLY A 37 -0.71 7.30 -0.85
C GLY A 37 -0.98 7.73 0.59
N CYS A 38 0.10 8.06 1.31
CA CYS A 38 -0.01 8.63 2.65
C CYS A 38 -0.32 10.14 2.60
N GLU A 39 -0.19 10.79 1.44
CA GLU A 39 -0.52 12.19 1.23
C GLU A 39 -2.00 12.47 1.52
N HIS A 40 -2.91 11.60 1.08
CA HIS A 40 -4.34 11.76 1.33
C HIS A 40 -4.68 11.78 2.84
N PHE A 41 -4.02 10.94 3.63
CA PHE A 41 -4.21 10.90 5.09
C PHE A 41 -3.55 12.08 5.81
N ARG A 42 -2.45 12.60 5.25
CA ARG A 42 -1.84 13.85 5.72
C ARG A 42 -2.82 15.01 5.53
N ASP A 43 -3.43 15.14 4.35
CA ASP A 43 -4.38 16.21 4.06
C ASP A 43 -5.62 16.13 4.95
N PHE A 44 -6.13 14.91 5.20
CA PHE A 44 -7.20 14.68 6.17
C PHE A 44 -6.82 15.16 7.58
N SER A 45 -5.60 14.86 8.02
CA SER A 45 -5.11 15.27 9.34
C SER A 45 -4.95 16.79 9.45
N VAL A 46 -4.44 17.44 8.39
CA VAL A 46 -4.33 18.90 8.30
C VAL A 46 -5.71 19.57 8.34
N GLN A 47 -6.72 18.93 7.75
CA GLN A 47 -8.13 19.36 7.79
C GLN A 47 -8.84 19.01 9.11
N ARG A 48 -8.09 18.73 10.17
CA ARG A 48 -8.61 18.35 11.50
C ARG A 48 -9.57 17.17 11.45
N TYR A 49 -9.24 16.18 10.62
CA TYR A 49 -10.02 14.96 10.46
C TYR A 49 -11.45 15.23 9.94
N ASN A 50 -11.65 16.33 9.20
CA ASN A 50 -12.89 16.58 8.49
C ASN A 50 -12.76 16.09 7.03
N GLY A 51 -13.66 15.18 6.62
CA GLY A 51 -13.69 14.58 5.30
C GLY A 51 -14.80 15.09 4.37
N GLU A 52 -15.67 16.01 4.81
CA GLU A 52 -16.87 16.41 4.04
C GLU A 52 -16.56 16.97 2.65
N LEU A 53 -15.40 17.62 2.47
CA LEU A 53 -14.97 18.23 1.21
C LEU A 53 -13.76 17.52 0.59
N MET A 54 -13.40 16.35 1.11
CA MET A 54 -12.26 15.58 0.63
C MET A 54 -12.72 14.63 -0.48
N PHE A 55 -12.38 14.97 -1.72
CA PHE A 55 -12.56 14.10 -2.87
C PHE A 55 -11.20 13.64 -3.36
N TYR A 56 -11.00 12.32 -3.37
CA TYR A 56 -9.81 11.73 -3.95
C TYR A 56 -10.06 11.39 -5.43
N ASP A 57 -9.20 11.88 -6.31
CA ASP A 57 -9.26 11.56 -7.73
C ASP A 57 -8.58 10.21 -7.98
N TRP A 58 -9.40 9.19 -8.22
CA TRP A 58 -8.95 7.83 -8.53
C TRP A 58 -8.31 7.69 -9.91
N SER A 59 -8.48 8.67 -10.80
CA SER A 59 -7.89 8.65 -12.14
C SER A 59 -6.42 9.10 -12.18
N LEU A 60 -5.87 9.56 -11.05
CA LEU A 60 -4.48 9.97 -10.96
C LEU A 60 -3.53 8.80 -11.25
N PRO A 61 -2.47 8.99 -12.07
CA PRO A 61 -1.50 7.94 -12.40
C PRO A 61 -0.77 7.33 -11.19
N LEU A 62 -0.76 8.03 -10.04
CA LEU A 62 -0.23 7.50 -8.79
C LEU A 62 -0.99 6.25 -8.31
N ASN A 63 -2.26 6.13 -8.68
CA ASN A 63 -3.11 4.99 -8.36
C ASN A 63 -2.83 3.79 -9.27
N ASP A 64 -2.14 3.99 -10.39
CA ASP A 64 -1.85 2.92 -11.32
C ASP A 64 -0.91 1.92 -10.66
N SER A 65 -1.44 0.72 -10.44
CA SER A 65 -0.69 -0.42 -9.97
C SER A 65 -0.80 -1.54 -10.98
N SER A 66 0.34 -2.16 -11.31
CA SER A 66 0.35 -3.39 -12.05
C SER A 66 -0.25 -4.51 -11.18
N PHE A 67 -1.45 -4.95 -11.53
CA PHE A 67 -2.08 -6.11 -10.90
C PHE A 67 -1.34 -7.38 -11.36
N HIS A 68 -0.65 -8.03 -10.44
CA HIS A 68 -0.01 -9.32 -10.69
C HIS A 68 -0.80 -10.38 -9.95
N VAL A 69 -1.44 -11.28 -10.71
CA VAL A 69 -1.99 -12.51 -10.14
C VAL A 69 -0.81 -13.35 -9.70
N PRO A 70 -0.74 -13.73 -8.42
CA PRO A 70 0.34 -14.57 -7.97
C PRO A 70 0.25 -15.98 -8.59
N GLU A 71 1.39 -16.56 -8.97
CA GLU A 71 1.44 -17.95 -9.42
C GLU A 71 1.08 -18.88 -8.25
N ARG A 72 0.21 -19.87 -8.50
CA ARG A 72 -0.10 -20.92 -7.52
C ARG A 72 1.17 -21.72 -7.25
N VAL A 73 1.59 -21.73 -5.98
CA VAL A 73 2.66 -22.60 -5.46
C VAL A 73 2.15 -24.04 -5.37
#